data_AF-A0A4R9PAI8-F1
#
_entry.id   AF-A0A4R9PAI8-F1
#
_cell.length_a   1.000
_cell.length_b   1.000
_cell.length_c   1.000
_cell.angle_alpha   90.00
_cell.angle_beta   90.00
_cell.angle_gamma   90.00
#
_symmetry.space_group_name_H-M   'P 1'
#
loop_
_entity.id
_entity.type
_entity.pdbx_description
1 polymer ?
#
loop_
_entity_poly.entity_id
_entity_poly.type
_entity_poly.pdbx_seq_one_letter_code
_entity_poly.pdbx_strand_id
1 'polypeptide(L)'
;SGAASRFRYSTLHSVYIYQAIRDRLSGSDAGFWAYRLNEYKPVVGDLICWARQSDIDYDSQASGNYRGHCDIVVAVEADKVWVIGGNVGNSVT
;
A
#
# COMPACT_ATOMS: atom_id res chain seq x y z
N SER A 1 10.82 -14.75 -7.04
CA SER A 1 10.79 -13.99 -8.31
C SER A 1 10.28 -12.59 -8.04
N GLY A 2 10.87 -11.56 -8.65
CA GLY A 2 10.66 -10.15 -8.25
C GLY A 2 11.55 -9.75 -7.06
N ALA A 3 11.05 -8.92 -6.14
CA ALA A 3 11.75 -8.37 -4.97
C ALA A 3 12.31 -9.36 -3.92
N ALA A 4 12.42 -10.65 -4.24
CA ALA A 4 12.97 -11.71 -3.41
C ALA A 4 12.40 -11.68 -1.98
N SER A 5 13.23 -11.85 -0.94
CA SER A 5 12.78 -11.81 0.45
C SER A 5 12.39 -10.41 0.95
N ARG A 6 12.59 -9.36 0.14
CA ARG A 6 12.27 -7.97 0.53
C ARG A 6 10.79 -7.62 0.35
N PHE A 7 9.99 -8.53 -0.21
CA PHE A 7 8.55 -8.39 -0.34
C PHE A 7 7.82 -9.62 0.21
N ARG A 8 6.84 -9.37 1.08
CA ARG A 8 5.99 -10.44 1.63
C ARG A 8 4.88 -10.77 0.66
N TYR A 9 5.12 -11.76 -0.20
CA TYR A 9 4.13 -12.24 -1.17
C TYR A 9 2.87 -12.79 -0.48
N SER A 10 1.72 -12.29 -0.92
CA SER A 10 0.40 -12.66 -0.41
C SER A 10 -0.66 -12.24 -1.42
N THR A 11 -1.76 -12.99 -1.52
CA THR A 11 -2.94 -12.57 -2.28
C THR A 11 -3.73 -11.49 -1.54
N LEU A 12 -3.62 -11.43 -0.21
CA LEU A 12 -4.22 -10.39 0.63
C LEU A 12 -3.33 -9.16 0.66
N HIS A 13 -3.88 -8.01 0.27
CA HIS A 13 -3.14 -6.75 0.20
C HIS A 13 -2.74 -6.23 1.60
N SER A 14 -3.60 -6.44 2.58
CA SER A 14 -3.39 -6.08 3.99
C SER A 14 -2.11 -6.68 4.59
N VAL A 15 -1.65 -7.84 4.09
CA VAL A 15 -0.45 -8.50 4.57
C VAL A 15 0.81 -7.67 4.33
N TYR A 16 0.97 -7.13 3.12
CA TYR A 16 2.16 -6.34 2.80
C TYR A 16 2.02 -4.88 3.24
N ILE A 17 0.79 -4.34 3.34
CA ILE A 17 0.55 -3.02 3.96
C ILE A 17 0.99 -3.06 5.43
N TYR A 18 0.49 -4.04 6.19
CA TYR A 18 0.83 -4.20 7.61
C TYR A 18 2.34 -4.39 7.82
N GLN A 19 2.99 -5.20 6.97
CA GLN A 19 4.43 -5.41 7.04
C GLN A 19 5.21 -4.11 6.80
N ALA A 20 4.85 -3.32 5.78
CA ALA A 20 5.52 -2.05 5.47
C ALA A 20 5.39 -0.99 6.58
N ILE A 21 4.24 -0.96 7.27
CA ILE A 21 4.04 -0.12 8.45
C ILE A 21 4.99 -0.55 9.57
N ARG A 22 5.06 -1.87 9.85
CA ARG A 22 5.96 -2.39 10.88
C ARG A 22 7.42 -2.10 10.58
N ASP A 23 7.85 -2.35 9.34
CA ASP A 23 9.25 -2.13 8.92
C ASP A 23 9.62 -0.65 9.03
N ARG A 24 8.69 0.26 8.75
CA ARG A 24 8.90 1.70 8.92
C ARG A 24 9.06 2.10 10.38
N LEU A 25 8.23 1.53 11.26
CA LEU A 25 8.23 1.84 12.69
C LEU A 25 9.46 1.26 13.41
N SER A 26 9.95 0.10 12.97
CA SER A 26 11.16 -0.52 13.52
C SER A 26 12.46 -0.01 12.88
N GLY A 27 12.39 0.78 11.81
CA GLY A 27 13.57 1.21 11.05
C GLY A 27 14.28 0.05 10.34
N SER A 28 13.53 -0.99 9.97
CA SER A 28 14.07 -2.15 9.26
C SER A 28 14.57 -1.76 7.86
N ASP A 29 15.65 -2.38 7.41
CA ASP A 29 16.00 -2.39 5.99
C ASP A 29 15.02 -3.30 5.23
N ALA A 30 14.09 -2.68 4.51
CA ALA A 30 13.00 -3.35 3.81
C ALA A 30 12.97 -2.94 2.34
N GLY A 31 12.20 -3.66 1.51
CA GLY A 31 12.03 -3.30 0.10
C GLY A 31 11.16 -2.06 -0.11
N PHE A 32 10.29 -1.76 0.84
CA PHE A 32 9.34 -0.66 0.82
C PHE A 32 8.87 -0.37 2.25
N TRP A 33 8.43 0.86 2.48
CA TRP A 33 7.94 1.37 3.76
C TRP A 33 6.60 2.05 3.57
N ALA A 34 5.71 1.96 4.56
CA ALA A 34 4.47 2.71 4.54
C ALA A 34 4.69 4.09 5.18
N TYR A 35 4.10 5.12 4.58
CA TYR A 35 4.07 6.47 5.10
C TYR A 35 2.63 6.91 5.28
N ARG A 36 2.39 7.84 6.22
CA ARG A 36 1.09 8.52 6.28
C ARG A 36 0.95 9.49 5.12
N LEU A 37 -0.30 9.78 4.75
CA LEU A 37 -0.62 10.71 3.67
C LEU A 37 -0.05 12.13 3.88
N ASN A 38 0.22 12.53 5.12
CA ASN A 38 0.78 13.84 5.47
C ASN A 38 2.31 13.84 5.69
N GLU A 39 2.98 12.70 5.55
CA GLU A 39 4.43 12.56 5.78
C GLU A 39 5.23 12.55 4.49
N TYR A 40 4.61 12.17 3.38
CA TYR A 40 5.31 11.85 2.14
C TYR A 40 4.46 12.18 0.92
N LYS A 41 5.09 12.88 -0.05
CA LYS A 41 4.47 13.16 -1.36
C LYS A 41 4.71 11.95 -2.28
N PRO A 42 3.65 11.27 -2.78
CA PRO A 42 3.82 10.11 -3.65
C PRO A 42 4.58 10.42 -4.94
N VAL A 43 5.36 9.44 -5.42
CA VAL A 43 6.04 9.44 -6.72
C VAL A 43 5.62 8.25 -7.58
N VAL A 44 5.98 8.27 -8.87
CA VAL A 44 5.71 7.14 -9.79
C VAL A 44 6.39 5.87 -9.27
N GLY A 45 5.64 4.78 -9.22
CA GLY A 45 6.07 3.48 -8.68
C GLY A 45 5.63 3.22 -7.24
N ASP A 46 5.18 4.25 -6.50
CA ASP A 46 4.62 4.06 -5.17
C ASP A 46 3.25 3.37 -5.21
N LEU A 47 2.86 2.79 -4.08
CA LEU A 47 1.54 2.22 -3.88
C LEU A 47 0.68 3.17 -3.03
N ILE A 48 -0.52 3.48 -3.49
CA ILE A 48 -1.55 4.13 -2.68
C ILE A 48 -2.47 3.05 -2.14
N CYS A 49 -2.51 2.90 -0.82
CA CYS A 49 -3.19 1.80 -0.14
C CYS A 49 -4.29 2.29 0.80
N TRP A 50 -5.37 1.52 0.92
CA TRP A 50 -6.47 1.79 1.84
C TRP A 50 -7.18 0.52 2.31
N ALA A 51 -7.90 0.65 3.43
CA ALA A 51 -8.80 -0.38 3.90
C ALA A 51 -10.18 -0.24 3.24
N ARG A 52 -10.74 -1.36 2.80
CA ARG A 52 -12.12 -1.51 2.31
C ARG A 52 -13.03 -2.07 3.42
N GLN A 53 -12.82 -1.62 4.64
CA GLN A 53 -13.65 -1.90 5.82
C GLN A 53 -13.47 -0.78 6.85
N SER A 54 -14.38 -0.67 7.83
CA SER A 54 -14.29 0.32 8.90
C SER A 54 -13.16 0.02 9.89
N ASP A 55 -12.79 1.04 10.67
CA ASP A 55 -11.93 0.94 11.86
C ASP A 55 -10.50 0.43 11.60
N ILE A 56 -10.07 0.49 10.34
CA ILE A 56 -8.71 0.20 9.91
C ILE A 56 -8.10 1.46 9.30
N ASP A 57 -6.95 1.84 9.83
CA ASP A 57 -6.12 2.95 9.36
C ASP A 57 -4.65 2.61 9.61
N TYR A 58 -3.74 3.55 9.39
CA TYR A 58 -2.31 3.33 9.60
C TYR A 58 -1.97 2.79 11.01
N ASP A 59 -2.69 3.23 12.04
CA ASP A 59 -2.46 2.88 13.45
C ASP A 59 -3.20 1.62 13.88
N SER A 60 -4.36 1.35 13.29
CA SER A 60 -5.21 0.19 13.56
C SER A 60 -5.21 -0.78 12.38
N GLN A 61 -4.42 -1.85 12.46
CA GLN A 61 -4.17 -2.75 11.32
C GLN A 61 -4.73 -4.17 11.47
N ALA A 62 -5.45 -4.51 12.55
CA ALA A 62 -6.00 -5.85 12.80
C ALA A 62 -5.00 -7.01 12.50
N SER A 63 -3.72 -6.83 12.87
CA SER A 63 -2.62 -7.77 12.56
C SER A 63 -2.48 -8.15 11.07
N GLY A 64 -2.87 -7.26 10.17
CA GLY A 64 -2.86 -7.48 8.72
C GLY A 64 -3.99 -8.36 8.21
N ASN A 65 -5.04 -8.63 9.00
CA ASN A 65 -6.19 -9.43 8.60
C ASN A 65 -7.44 -8.57 8.35
N TYR A 66 -7.42 -7.86 7.23
CA TYR A 66 -8.54 -7.01 6.79
C TYR A 66 -8.64 -6.95 5.27
N ARG A 67 -9.79 -6.48 4.77
CA ARG A 67 -9.98 -6.20 3.34
C ARG A 67 -9.19 -4.95 2.97
N GLY A 68 -7.97 -5.12 2.45
CA GLY A 68 -7.12 -4.04 1.95
C GLY A 68 -7.12 -3.96 0.43
N HIS A 69 -6.69 -2.81 -0.10
CA HIS A 69 -6.41 -2.64 -1.51
C HIS A 69 -5.31 -1.59 -1.72
N CYS A 70 -4.64 -1.67 -2.87
CA CYS A 70 -3.65 -0.72 -3.30
C CYS A 70 -3.64 -0.60 -4.82
N ASP A 71 -3.36 0.60 -5.30
CA ASP A 71 -3.10 0.90 -6.70
C ASP A 71 -1.69 1.45 -6.87
N ILE A 72 -1.09 1.24 -8.05
CA ILE A 72 0.26 1.74 -8.36
C ILE A 72 0.19 3.12 -9.00
N VAL A 73 0.99 4.06 -8.52
CA VAL A 73 1.13 5.40 -9.10
C VAL A 73 1.88 5.31 -10.43
N VAL A 74 1.28 5.85 -11.49
CA VAL A 74 1.85 5.87 -12.85
C VAL A 74 2.15 7.27 -13.36
N ALA A 75 1.54 8.31 -12.78
CA ALA A 75 1.89 9.70 -13.04
C ALA A 75 1.57 10.59 -11.83
N VAL A 76 2.29 11.70 -11.71
CA VAL A 76 2.16 12.68 -10.63
C VAL A 76 2.05 14.07 -11.24
N GLU A 77 1.03 14.82 -10.81
CA GLU A 77 0.81 16.22 -11.14
C GLU A 77 1.00 17.10 -9.88
N ALA A 78 0.69 18.40 -9.98
CA ALA A 78 0.88 19.34 -8.88
C ALA A 78 -0.01 18.99 -7.66
N ASP A 79 -1.26 18.59 -7.91
CA ASP A 79 -2.32 18.43 -6.91
C ASP A 79 -2.97 17.03 -6.89
N LYS A 80 -2.55 16.13 -7.79
CA LYS A 80 -3.11 14.78 -7.91
C LYS A 80 -2.10 13.77 -8.42
N VAL A 81 -2.47 12.50 -8.29
CA VAL A 81 -1.74 11.37 -8.85
C VAL A 81 -2.67 10.51 -9.68
N TRP A 82 -2.13 9.89 -10.71
CA TRP A 82 -2.82 8.88 -11.50
C TRP A 82 -2.35 7.50 -11.06
N VAL A 83 -3.31 6.60 -10.84
CA VAL A 83 -3.03 5.25 -10.37
C VAL A 83 -3.65 4.20 -11.28
N ILE A 84 -3.04 3.03 -11.36
CA ILE A 84 -3.58 1.85 -12.01
C ILE A 84 -3.84 0.78 -10.96
N GLY A 85 -5.08 0.28 -10.92
CA GLY A 85 -5.58 -0.70 -9.96
C GLY A 85 -6.25 -1.87 -10.64
N GLY A 86 -6.16 -3.06 -10.02
CA GLY A 86 -6.95 -4.23 -10.39
C GLY A 86 -7.98 -4.54 -9.30
N ASN A 87 -9.01 -5.35 -9.56
CA ASN A 87 -10.02 -5.71 -8.54
C ASN A 87 -10.76 -4.49 -7.93
N VAL A 88 -10.87 -3.41 -8.71
CA VAL A 88 -11.87 -2.35 -8.56
C VAL A 88 -13.04 -2.81 -9.43
N GLY A 89 -14.17 -3.17 -8.81
CA GLY A 89 -15.21 -4.03 -9.40
C GLY A 89 -15.47 -3.78 -10.89
N ASN A 90 -15.22 -4.81 -11.73
CA ASN A 90 -15.51 -4.89 -13.17
C ASN A 90 -15.75 -3.54 -13.89
N SER A 91 -14.79 -2.62 -13.82
CA SER A 91 -14.84 -1.34 -14.53
C SER A 91 -13.83 -1.36 -15.67
N VAL A 92 -14.02 -2.33 -16.55
CA VAL A 92 -13.65 -2.20 -17.96
C VAL A 92 -14.96 -1.92 -18.68
N THR A 93 -15.23 -0.64 -18.93
CA THR A 93 -16.26 -0.19 -19.88
C THR A 93 -15.64 -0.03 -21.26
#